data_AF-A0AAD4G7I7-F1
#
_entry.id   AF-A0AAD4G7I7-F1
#
_cell.length_a   1.000
_cell.length_b   1.000
_cell.length_c   1.000
_cell.angle_alpha   90.00
_cell.angle_beta   90.00
_cell.angle_gamma   90.00
#
_symmetry.space_group_name_H-M   'P 1'
#
loop_
_entity.id
_entity.type
_entity.pdbx_description
1 polymer ?
#
loop_
_entity_poly.entity_id
_entity_poly.type
_entity_poly.pdbx_seq_one_letter_code
_entity_poly.pdbx_strand_id
1 'polypeptide(L)'
;MPPLTYPEFRHPLARYSFHAMYADGANKGRFAQKELGMVYSRDILGEPGTLESAAARLLEDTDGEHREPSEREKKERTLEELRFVPGDYLCVSIILPNGAAPTGPGCGRSG
;
A
#
# COMPACT_ATOMS: atom_id res chain seq x y z
N MET A 1 -7.15 -20.39 -9.38
CA MET A 1 -7.02 -19.55 -8.18
C MET A 1 -7.91 -18.33 -8.41
N PRO A 2 -8.88 -18.02 -7.53
CA PRO A 2 -9.66 -16.81 -7.70
C PRO A 2 -8.73 -15.58 -7.63
N PRO A 3 -8.99 -14.52 -8.41
CA PRO A 3 -8.21 -13.30 -8.30
C PRO A 3 -8.36 -12.74 -6.89
N LEU A 4 -7.23 -12.44 -6.24
CA LEU A 4 -7.18 -11.78 -4.92
C LEU A 4 -7.54 -10.29 -5.02
N THR A 5 -8.46 -9.94 -5.91
CA THR A 5 -9.00 -8.60 -6.00
C THR A 5 -10.03 -8.47 -4.90
N TYR A 6 -9.64 -7.84 -3.80
CA TYR A 6 -10.52 -7.48 -2.68
C TYR A 6 -11.16 -6.11 -2.97
N PRO A 7 -12.34 -6.05 -3.63
CA PRO A 7 -12.99 -4.80 -4.00
C PRO A 7 -13.30 -3.92 -2.78
N GLU A 8 -13.47 -4.53 -1.61
CA GLU A 8 -13.75 -3.84 -0.36
C GLU A 8 -12.61 -2.92 0.12
N PHE A 9 -11.41 -3.12 -0.42
CA PHE A 9 -10.24 -2.28 -0.15
C PHE A 9 -10.05 -1.20 -1.22
N ARG A 10 -10.89 -1.15 -2.26
CA ARG A 10 -10.80 -0.21 -3.38
C ARG A 10 -11.81 0.92 -3.22
N HIS A 11 -11.60 1.77 -2.22
CA HIS A 11 -12.44 2.93 -1.99
C HIS A 11 -11.73 4.23 -2.44
N PRO A 12 -12.33 5.11 -3.28
CA PRO A 12 -11.66 6.30 -3.83
C PRO A 12 -11.03 7.24 -2.79
N LEU A 13 -11.65 7.32 -1.60
CA LEU A 13 -11.20 8.13 -0.47
C LEU A 13 -10.35 7.34 0.55
N ALA A 14 -10.00 6.08 0.25
CA ALA A 14 -9.13 5.29 1.12
C ALA A 14 -7.71 5.83 1.13
N ARG A 15 -6.99 5.49 2.20
CA ARG A 15 -5.56 5.76 2.34
C ARG A 15 -4.84 4.48 2.70
N TYR A 16 -3.71 4.25 2.04
CA TYR A 16 -2.83 3.12 2.29
C TYR A 16 -1.59 3.63 3.00
N SER A 17 -1.31 3.15 4.21
CA SER A 17 -0.08 3.44 4.95
C SER A 17 0.83 2.22 4.92
N PHE A 18 2.11 2.45 4.62
CA PHE A 18 3.12 1.40 4.45
C PHE A 18 4.14 1.50 5.58
N HIS A 19 4.26 0.44 6.38
CA HIS A 19 5.22 0.36 7.47
C HIS A 19 6.12 -0.87 7.29
N ALA A 20 7.43 -0.68 7.44
CA ALA A 20 8.37 -1.78 7.55
C ALA A 20 8.34 -2.34 8.98
N MET A 21 8.27 -3.65 9.11
CA MET A 21 8.37 -4.37 10.38
C MET A 21 9.60 -5.26 10.35
N TYR A 22 10.55 -4.96 11.23
CA TYR A 22 11.82 -5.66 11.33
C TYR A 22 11.80 -6.59 12.53
N ALA A 23 12.33 -7.80 12.38
CA ALA A 23 12.54 -8.67 13.53
C ALA A 23 13.66 -8.12 14.42
N ASP A 24 13.33 -7.70 15.65
CA ASP A 24 14.33 -7.23 16.61
C ASP A 24 14.79 -8.40 17.49
N GLY A 25 15.90 -9.00 17.06
CA GLY A 25 16.56 -10.09 17.80
C GLY A 25 17.10 -9.67 19.18
N ALA A 26 17.37 -8.39 19.40
CA ALA A 26 17.82 -7.89 20.70
C ALA A 26 16.65 -7.76 21.70
N ASN A 27 15.42 -7.61 21.22
CA ASN A 27 14.22 -7.43 22.03
C ASN A 27 13.32 -8.68 22.14
N LYS A 28 13.93 -9.87 22.26
CA LYS A 28 13.22 -11.14 22.56
C LYS A 28 12.05 -11.44 21.61
N GLY A 29 12.22 -11.18 20.31
CA GLY A 29 11.20 -11.48 19.29
C GLY A 29 10.10 -10.43 19.15
N ARG A 30 10.33 -9.19 19.61
CA ARG A 30 9.48 -8.05 19.26
C ARG A 30 9.82 -7.55 17.85
N PHE A 31 8.87 -6.86 17.24
CA PHE A 31 9.06 -6.20 15.96
C PHE A 31 9.32 -4.70 16.16
N ALA A 32 10.33 -4.18 15.48
CA ALA A 32 10.52 -2.75 15.33
C ALA A 32 9.75 -2.28 14.10
N GLN A 33 9.05 -1.15 14.18
CA GLN A 33 8.25 -0.62 13.09
C GLN A 33 8.80 0.73 12.61
N LYS A 34 8.91 0.90 11.30
CA LYS A 34 9.27 2.18 10.67
C LYS A 34 8.24 2.56 9.62
N GLU A 35 7.73 3.79 9.70
CA GLU A 35 6.83 4.33 8.68
C GLU A 35 7.60 4.61 7.38
N LEU A 36 7.12 4.05 6.27
CA LEU A 36 7.68 4.27 4.93
C LEU A 36 6.97 5.40 4.21
N GLY A 37 5.66 5.53 4.43
CA GLY A 37 4.84 6.60 3.89
C GLY A 37 3.39 6.19 3.68
N MET A 38 2.65 7.07 3.03
CA MET A 38 1.21 6.96 2.85
C MET A 38 0.81 7.38 1.43
N VAL A 39 -0.17 6.70 0.85
CA VAL A 39 -0.67 6.95 -0.51
C VAL A 39 -2.21 6.99 -0.48
N TYR A 40 -2.82 7.93 -1.21
CA TYR A 40 -4.27 7.99 -1.35
C TYR A 40 -4.74 7.07 -2.47
N SER A 41 -5.92 6.48 -2.33
CA SER A 41 -6.46 5.56 -3.32
C SER A 41 -6.65 6.19 -4.70
N ARG A 42 -7.14 7.44 -4.74
CA ARG A 42 -7.19 8.24 -5.98
C ARG A 42 -5.85 8.40 -6.70
N ASP A 43 -4.74 8.27 -5.99
CA ASP A 43 -3.40 8.39 -6.58
C ASP A 43 -2.92 7.05 -7.16
N ILE A 44 -3.55 5.93 -6.78
CA ILE A 44 -3.19 4.57 -7.20
C ILE A 44 -4.13 4.06 -8.27
N LEU A 45 -5.41 4.36 -8.12
CA LEU A 45 -6.46 4.02 -9.08
C LEU A 45 -6.33 4.95 -10.29
N GLY A 46 -6.60 4.43 -11.50
CA GLY A 46 -6.47 5.17 -12.75
C GLY A 46 -7.50 6.30 -12.91
N GLU A 47 -7.97 6.52 -14.15
CA GLU A 47 -8.95 7.57 -14.43
C GLU A 47 -10.13 7.54 -13.43
N PRO A 48 -10.58 8.70 -12.91
CA PRO A 48 -11.66 8.77 -11.95
C PRO A 48 -12.91 8.08 -12.51
N GLY A 49 -13.22 6.89 -11.99
CA GLY A 49 -14.27 6.00 -12.50
C GLY A 49 -13.83 4.56 -12.71
N THR A 50 -12.52 4.29 -12.79
CA THR A 50 -11.98 2.94 -12.99
C THR A 50 -11.34 2.42 -11.70
N LEU A 51 -12.10 1.64 -10.93
CA LEU A 51 -11.59 0.94 -9.73
C LEU A 51 -10.84 -0.35 -10.07
N GLU A 52 -10.89 -0.78 -11.33
CA GLU A 52 -10.39 -2.10 -11.75
C GLU A 52 -8.93 -2.08 -12.22
N SER A 53 -8.42 -0.90 -12.62
CA SER A 53 -7.08 -0.73 -13.17
C SER A 53 -6.23 0.19 -12.30
N ALA A 54 -4.97 -0.18 -12.10
CA ALA A 54 -3.95 0.73 -11.58
C ALA A 54 -3.78 1.92 -12.54
N ALA A 55 -3.40 3.07 -12.00
CA ALA A 55 -3.07 4.23 -12.79
C ALA A 55 -1.92 3.90 -13.75
N ALA A 56 -2.07 4.29 -15.03
CA ALA A 56 -1.08 4.00 -16.07
C ALA A 56 0.33 4.44 -15.65
N ARG A 57 0.44 5.57 -14.96
CA ARG A 57 1.70 6.09 -14.39
C ARG A 57 2.45 5.18 -13.44
N LEU A 58 1.77 4.21 -12.81
CA LEU A 58 2.40 3.21 -11.95
C LEU A 58 2.93 2.01 -12.74
N LEU A 59 2.54 1.89 -14.01
CA LEU A 59 2.99 0.85 -14.93
C LEU A 59 4.10 1.36 -15.85
N GLU A 60 4.33 2.68 -15.89
CA GLU A 60 5.33 3.35 -16.72
C GLU A 60 6.79 3.12 -16.25
N ASP A 61 7.01 2.48 -15.09
CA ASP A 61 8.34 2.20 -14.50
C ASP A 61 9.22 1.22 -15.32
N THR A 62 8.80 0.83 -16.53
CA THR A 62 9.53 -0.15 -17.37
C THR A 62 10.32 0.49 -18.53
N ASP A 63 10.16 1.79 -18.80
CA ASP A 63 10.79 2.48 -19.97
C ASP A 63 11.63 3.69 -19.56
N GLY A 64 12.54 3.48 -18.60
CA GLY A 64 13.53 4.48 -18.21
C GLY A 64 14.37 4.96 -19.41
N GLU A 65 14.58 6.28 -19.50
CA GLU A 65 15.80 6.97 -20.01
C GLU A 65 15.58 8.47 -20.36
N HIS A 66 14.41 9.10 -20.15
CA HIS A 66 14.28 10.52 -20.58
C HIS A 66 13.27 11.44 -19.85
N ARG A 67 12.99 11.22 -18.55
CA ARG A 67 12.21 12.19 -17.74
C ARG A 67 12.93 12.52 -16.45
N GLU A 68 12.87 13.81 -16.06
CA GLU A 68 13.36 14.23 -14.74
C GLU A 68 12.57 13.48 -13.66
N PRO A 69 13.25 12.84 -12.68
CA PRO A 69 12.56 12.10 -11.63
C PRO A 69 11.66 13.05 -10.87
N SER A 70 10.38 12.70 -10.75
CA SER A 70 9.43 13.47 -9.96
C SER A 70 9.91 13.55 -8.50
N GLU A 71 9.45 14.57 -7.76
CA GLU A 71 9.70 14.68 -6.31
C GLU A 71 9.24 13.45 -5.51
N ARG A 72 8.44 12.58 -6.12
CA ARG A 72 8.02 11.29 -5.57
C ARG A 72 9.05 10.20 -5.85
N GLU A 73 9.55 10.12 -7.08
CA GLU A 73 10.63 9.19 -7.47
C GLU A 73 11.91 9.46 -6.69
N LYS A 74 12.24 10.73 -6.43
CA LYS A 74 13.37 11.10 -5.56
C LYS A 74 13.21 10.64 -4.10
N LYS A 75 12.00 10.25 -3.68
CA LYS A 75 11.70 9.72 -2.34
C LYS A 75 11.56 8.20 -2.34
N GLU A 76 11.73 7.56 -3.49
CA GLU A 76 11.80 6.11 -3.59
C GLU A 76 13.04 5.64 -2.83
N ARG A 77 12.84 4.62 -2.01
CA ARG A 77 13.91 3.98 -1.25
C ARG A 77 13.88 2.52 -1.59
N THR A 78 15.05 1.98 -1.90
CA THR A 78 15.19 0.54 -2.17
C THR A 78 15.00 -0.27 -0.89
N LEU A 79 14.68 -1.57 -1.04
CA LEU A 79 14.61 -2.48 0.09
C LEU A 79 15.94 -2.58 0.85
N GLU A 80 17.06 -2.44 0.13
CA GLU A 80 18.41 -2.40 0.70
C GLU A 80 18.63 -1.15 1.56
N GLU A 81 18.23 0.04 1.08
CA GLU A 81 18.26 1.29 1.87
C GLU A 81 17.37 1.22 3.11
N LEU A 82 16.26 0.47 3.02
CA LEU A 82 15.36 0.20 4.12
C LEU A 82 15.83 -0.96 5.02
N ARG A 83 16.94 -1.61 4.68
CA ARG A 83 17.56 -2.75 5.38
C ARG A 83 16.63 -3.95 5.58
N PHE A 84 15.75 -4.21 4.61
CA PHE A 84 14.94 -5.42 4.63
C PHE A 84 15.83 -6.65 4.46
N VAL A 85 15.64 -7.63 5.34
CA VAL A 85 16.20 -8.97 5.23
C VAL A 85 15.09 -10.01 5.09
N PRO A 86 15.37 -11.20 4.53
CA PRO A 86 14.39 -12.28 4.51
C PRO A 86 13.89 -12.59 5.93
N GLY A 87 12.57 -12.54 6.13
CA GLY A 87 11.92 -12.69 7.43
C GLY A 87 11.37 -11.38 8.01
N ASP A 88 11.71 -10.23 7.43
CA ASP A 88 11.03 -8.97 7.69
C ASP A 88 9.67 -8.92 6.98
N TYR A 89 8.78 -8.07 7.49
CA TYR A 89 7.41 -7.95 6.98
C TYR A 89 7.13 -6.52 6.51
N LEU A 90 6.36 -6.41 5.43
CA LEU A 90 5.74 -5.16 5.01
C LEU A 90 4.30 -5.12 5.52
N CYS A 91 3.99 -4.16 6.38
CA CYS A 91 2.64 -3.92 6.86
C CYS A 91 1.97 -2.86 5.99
N VAL A 92 0.78 -3.18 5.48
CA VAL A 92 -0.06 -2.24 4.71
C VAL A 92 -1.36 -2.02 5.47
N SER A 93 -1.56 -0.80 5.99
CA SER A 93 -2.79 -0.40 6.67
C SER A 93 -3.72 0.33 5.71
N ILE A 94 -4.97 -0.13 5.61
CA ILE A 94 -5.99 0.46 4.72
C ILE A 94 -6.97 1.23 5.59
N ILE A 95 -6.99 2.56 5.43
CA ILE A 95 -7.84 3.47 6.19
C ILE A 95 -9.01 3.85 5.29
N LEU A 96 -10.21 3.39 5.64
CA LEU A 96 -11.45 3.69 4.95
C LEU A 96 -12.18 4.85 5.64
N PRO A 97 -12.87 5.74 4.91
CA PRO A 97 -13.67 6.78 5.52
C PRO A 97 -14.87 6.19 6.28
N ASN A 98 -15.33 6.89 7.32
CA ASN A 98 -16.46 6.46 8.14
C ASN A 98 -17.70 6.17 7.27
N GLY A 99 -18.24 4.95 7.37
CA GLY A 99 -19.40 4.49 6.59
C GLY A 99 -19.07 3.58 5.40
N ALA A 100 -17.80 3.47 5.00
CA ALA A 100 -17.34 2.63 3.88
C ALA A 100 -16.73 1.30 4.36
N ALA A 101 -17.32 0.67 5.39
CA ALA A 101 -16.81 -0.59 5.92
C ALA A 101 -16.72 -1.65 4.80
N PRO A 102 -15.66 -2.46 4.77
CA PRO A 102 -15.53 -3.51 3.79
C PRO A 102 -16.69 -4.49 4.01
N THR A 103 -17.54 -4.67 3.01
CA THR A 103 -18.59 -5.70 3.03
C THR A 103 -17.93 -7.07 2.82
N GLY A 104 -17.16 -7.51 3.81
CA GLY A 104 -16.73 -8.90 3.89
C GLY A 104 -17.88 -9.77 4.37
N PRO A 105 -17.95 -11.06 3.96
CA PRO A 105 -18.90 -12.01 4.51
C PRO A 105 -18.58 -12.24 5.99
N GLY A 106 -19.20 -11.46 6.88
CA GLY A 106 -19.03 -11.60 8.32
C GLY A 106 -19.40 -10.39 9.17
N CYS A 107 -19.48 -9.18 8.61
CA CYS A 107 -19.84 -8.00 9.41
C CYS A 107 -21.34 -7.66 9.27
N GLY A 108 -22.20 -8.58 9.72
CA GLY A 108 -23.60 -8.30 9.98
C GLY A 108 -23.74 -7.59 11.32
N ARG A 109 -23.94 -6.27 11.31
CA ARG A 109 -24.40 -5.52 12.49
C ARG A 109 -25.82 -6.01 12.83
N SER A 110 -25.94 -6.81 13.89
CA SER A 110 -27.20 -6.94 14.62
C SER A 110 -27.42 -5.65 15.42
N GLY A 111 -28.44 -4.89 15.04
CA GLY A 111 -28.92 -3.71 15.76
C GLY A 111 -30.27 -3.30 15.20
#